data_AF-A0A8J6YU13-F1
#
_entry.id   AF-A0A8J6YU13-F1
#
_cell.length_a   1.000
_cell.length_b   1.000
_cell.length_c   1.000
_cell.angle_alpha   90.00
_cell.angle_beta   90.00
_cell.angle_gamma   90.00
#
_symmetry.space_group_name_H-M   'P 1'
#
loop_
_entity.id
_entity.type
_entity.pdbx_description
1 polymer ?
#
loop_
_entity_poly.entity_id
_entity_poly.type
_entity_poly.pdbx_seq_one_letter_code
_entity_poly.pdbx_strand_id
1 'polypeptide(L)'
;MFRDKESFKQAFQERLESFYGKSLTDTTQMERYSTLANMVREHVSADWIHTNRLYKKTGTKKVYYISMEFLMGRLLRSYLVHLGIYDLCAEGLEDLGISLKELEEEERDPGLGSGGLGRLAADFLDSMAALKLPGHAYGIRYRNGLFEQKIVDGYQVEVPDYWLQEGYDWEVRRFDRSVEVHFGGRV
;
A
#
# COMPACT_ATOMS: atom_id res chain seq x y z
N MET A 1 4.10 2.02 18.09
CA MET A 1 5.17 1.70 17.11
C MET A 1 6.43 1.29 17.86
N PHE A 2 7.45 0.77 17.18
CA PHE A 2 8.73 0.34 17.79
C PHE A 2 9.33 1.45 18.65
N ARG A 3 9.91 1.10 19.79
CA ARG A 3 10.45 2.09 20.75
C ARG A 3 11.87 2.49 20.38
N ASP A 4 12.61 1.55 19.81
CA ASP A 4 14.02 1.63 19.46
C ASP A 4 14.36 0.57 18.40
N LYS A 5 15.58 0.66 17.87
CA LYS A 5 16.11 -0.22 16.83
C LYS A 5 16.07 -1.70 17.20
N GLU A 6 16.43 -2.05 18.44
CA GLU A 6 16.47 -3.46 18.88
C GLU A 6 15.06 -4.05 18.97
N SER A 7 14.09 -3.29 19.48
CA SER A 7 12.69 -3.70 19.51
C SER A 7 12.11 -3.93 18.11
N PHE A 8 12.54 -3.15 17.12
CA PHE A 8 12.17 -3.34 15.72
C PHE A 8 12.78 -4.61 15.14
N LYS A 9 14.10 -4.82 15.31
CA LYS A 9 14.82 -6.00 14.82
C LYS A 9 14.23 -7.31 15.32
N GLN A 10 13.93 -7.36 16.63
CA GLN A 10 13.29 -8.52 17.24
C GLN A 10 11.89 -8.74 16.65
N ALA A 11 11.05 -7.70 16.62
CA ALA A 11 9.69 -7.81 16.10
C ALA A 11 9.67 -8.20 14.62
N PHE A 12 10.62 -7.71 13.81
CA PHE A 12 10.73 -8.05 12.39
C PHE A 12 11.08 -9.52 12.19
N GLN A 13 12.09 -10.03 12.90
CA GLN A 13 12.49 -11.43 12.82
C GLN A 13 11.38 -12.37 13.30
N GLU A 14 10.79 -12.09 14.47
CA GLU A 14 9.68 -12.89 15.02
C GLU A 14 8.50 -12.93 14.05
N ARG A 15 8.19 -11.78 13.40
CA ARG A 15 7.09 -11.71 12.45
C ARG A 15 7.38 -12.47 11.16
N LEU A 16 8.59 -12.33 10.62
CA LEU A 16 9.04 -13.03 9.42
C LEU A 16 8.99 -14.54 9.63
N GLU A 17 9.54 -15.02 10.74
CA GLU A 17 9.53 -16.43 11.11
C GLU A 17 8.10 -16.94 11.33
N SER A 18 7.24 -16.15 11.99
CA SER A 18 5.83 -16.51 12.20
C SER A 18 5.01 -16.55 10.90
N PHE A 19 5.31 -15.71 9.92
CA PHE A 19 4.57 -15.67 8.66
C PHE A 19 4.95 -16.82 7.72
N TYR A 20 6.23 -17.17 7.68
CA TYR A 20 6.76 -18.09 6.67
C TYR A 20 7.31 -19.41 7.23
N GLY A 21 7.49 -19.53 8.54
CA GLY A 21 8.09 -20.72 9.17
C GLY A 21 9.54 -20.97 8.75
N LYS A 22 10.25 -19.90 8.34
CA LYS A 22 11.62 -19.92 7.82
C LYS A 22 12.50 -18.99 8.64
N SER A 23 13.76 -19.36 8.82
CA SER A 23 14.77 -18.47 9.39
C SER A 23 15.04 -17.29 8.46
N LEU A 24 15.58 -16.19 8.99
CA LEU A 24 15.91 -15.01 8.18
C LEU A 24 16.79 -15.36 6.96
N THR A 25 17.75 -16.28 7.12
CA THR A 25 18.67 -16.68 6.04
C THR A 25 17.99 -17.45 4.91
N ASP A 26 16.87 -18.12 5.19
CA ASP A 26 16.14 -18.94 4.21
C ASP A 26 14.98 -18.18 3.54
N THR A 27 14.74 -16.93 3.95
CA THR A 27 13.69 -16.08 3.37
C THR A 27 14.13 -15.36 2.11
N THR A 28 13.18 -15.22 1.18
CA THR A 28 13.33 -14.42 -0.03
C THR A 28 13.17 -12.92 0.26
N GLN A 29 13.59 -12.08 -0.68
CA GLN A 29 13.45 -10.64 -0.59
C GLN A 29 11.98 -10.20 -0.53
N MET A 30 11.12 -10.83 -1.33
CA MET A 30 9.68 -10.59 -1.31
C MET A 30 9.06 -10.92 0.06
N GLU A 31 9.45 -12.03 0.71
CA GLU A 31 8.96 -12.39 2.05
C GLU A 31 9.39 -11.37 3.11
N ARG A 32 10.61 -10.83 2.98
CA ARG A 32 11.12 -9.76 3.86
C ARG A 32 10.38 -8.44 3.63
N TYR A 33 10.14 -8.07 2.37
CA TYR A 33 9.35 -6.91 1.98
C TYR A 33 7.92 -7.01 2.54
N SER A 34 7.22 -8.11 2.27
CA SER A 34 5.84 -8.31 2.72
C SER A 34 5.75 -8.30 4.23
N THR A 35 6.73 -8.87 4.96
CA THR A 35 6.79 -8.74 6.42
C THR A 35 6.80 -7.28 6.87
N LEU A 36 7.71 -6.47 6.31
CA LEU A 36 7.82 -5.06 6.68
C LEU A 36 6.55 -4.27 6.32
N ALA A 37 6.04 -4.45 5.10
CA ALA A 37 4.82 -3.79 4.62
C ALA A 37 3.62 -4.11 5.52
N ASN A 38 3.46 -5.38 5.92
CA ASN A 38 2.40 -5.79 6.84
C ASN A 38 2.56 -5.17 8.23
N MET A 39 3.77 -5.13 8.79
CA MET A 39 4.03 -4.49 10.08
C MET A 39 3.69 -3.00 10.05
N VAL A 40 4.04 -2.30 8.97
CA VAL A 40 3.68 -0.88 8.77
C VAL A 40 2.17 -0.71 8.65
N ARG A 41 1.51 -1.53 7.82
CA ARG A 41 0.04 -1.50 7.62
C ARG A 41 -0.73 -1.75 8.91
N GLU A 42 -0.26 -2.68 9.75
CA GLU A 42 -0.89 -2.94 11.06
C GLU A 42 -0.94 -1.68 11.91
N HIS A 43 0.13 -0.90 11.92
CA HIS A 43 0.17 0.37 12.64
C HIS A 43 -0.80 1.40 12.05
N VAL A 44 -0.73 1.62 10.73
CA VAL A 44 -1.62 2.56 10.02
C VAL A 44 -3.10 2.17 10.17
N SER A 45 -3.40 0.87 10.25
CA SER A 45 -4.77 0.36 10.43
C SER A 45 -5.39 0.79 11.77
N ALA A 46 -4.59 0.88 12.84
CA ALA A 46 -5.06 1.36 14.13
C ALA A 46 -5.47 2.84 14.05
N ASP A 47 -4.65 3.67 13.42
CA ASP A 47 -4.91 5.10 13.20
C ASP A 47 -6.12 5.32 12.29
N TRP A 48 -6.27 4.49 11.25
CA TRP A 48 -7.43 4.49 10.36
C TRP A 48 -8.73 4.20 11.13
N ILE A 49 -8.72 3.22 12.04
CA ILE A 49 -9.88 2.90 12.89
C ILE A 49 -10.21 4.08 13.80
N HIS A 50 -9.19 4.67 14.45
CA HIS A 50 -9.38 5.81 15.33
C HIS A 50 -10.00 7.01 14.59
N THR A 51 -9.44 7.37 13.44
CA THR A 51 -9.90 8.46 12.58
C THR A 51 -11.36 8.27 12.15
N ASN A 52 -11.72 7.05 11.72
CA ASN A 52 -13.09 6.74 11.33
C ASN A 52 -14.08 6.79 12.49
N ARG A 53 -13.67 6.37 13.69
CA ARG A 53 -14.50 6.48 14.91
C ARG A 53 -14.71 7.95 15.28
N LEU A 54 -13.67 8.77 15.19
CA LEU A 54 -13.74 10.20 15.45
C LEU A 54 -14.76 10.85 14.49
N TYR A 55 -14.61 10.66 13.18
CA TYR A 55 -15.53 11.24 12.19
C TYR A 55 -16.99 10.83 12.40
N LYS A 56 -17.24 9.58 12.81
CA LYS A 56 -18.59 9.11 13.15
C LYS A 56 -19.13 9.78 14.41
N LYS A 57 -18.32 9.88 15.46
CA LYS A 57 -18.71 10.48 16.75
C LYS A 57 -19.03 11.97 16.61
N THR A 58 -18.25 12.69 15.81
CA THR A 58 -18.40 14.14 15.64
C THR A 58 -19.42 14.53 14.57
N GLY A 59 -19.89 13.58 13.75
CA GLY A 59 -20.81 13.87 12.64
C GLY A 59 -20.20 14.81 11.59
N THR A 60 -18.86 14.84 11.46
CA THR A 60 -18.18 15.79 10.59
C THR A 60 -18.53 15.52 9.12
N LYS A 61 -18.80 16.59 8.36
CA LYS A 61 -18.99 16.52 6.90
C LYS A 61 -17.76 15.91 6.25
N LYS A 62 -17.96 14.99 5.32
CA LYS A 62 -16.88 14.26 4.62
C LYS A 62 -16.83 14.64 3.15
N VAL A 63 -15.62 14.67 2.61
CA VAL A 63 -15.36 14.76 1.17
C VAL A 63 -15.28 13.35 0.60
N TYR A 64 -15.91 13.14 -0.56
CA TYR A 64 -15.83 11.88 -1.28
C TYR A 64 -15.30 12.15 -2.69
N TYR A 65 -14.04 11.79 -2.92
CA TYR A 65 -13.39 11.95 -4.21
C TYR A 65 -13.58 10.69 -5.04
N ILE A 66 -14.29 10.78 -6.16
CA ILE A 66 -14.58 9.65 -7.03
C ILE A 66 -13.73 9.80 -8.29
N SER A 67 -12.87 8.81 -8.56
CA SER A 67 -12.05 8.77 -9.76
C SER A 67 -12.00 7.37 -10.33
N MET A 68 -11.88 7.29 -11.66
CA MET A 68 -11.61 6.04 -12.34
C MET A 68 -10.14 5.63 -12.23
N GLU A 69 -9.24 6.56 -11.85
CA GLU A 69 -7.80 6.33 -11.79
C GLU A 69 -7.18 6.88 -10.50
N PHE A 70 -6.20 6.15 -9.96
CA PHE A 70 -5.33 6.53 -8.86
C PHE A 70 -3.91 6.01 -9.13
N LEU A 71 -2.98 6.90 -9.45
CA LEU A 71 -1.58 6.54 -9.65
C LEU A 71 -0.82 6.70 -8.33
N MET A 72 -1.03 5.73 -7.43
CA MET A 72 -0.49 5.77 -6.05
C MET A 72 1.04 5.66 -6.02
N GLY A 73 1.61 4.86 -6.93
CA GLY A 73 3.00 4.43 -6.87
C GLY A 73 3.27 3.52 -5.66
N ARG A 74 4.55 3.31 -5.37
CA ARG A 74 5.03 2.55 -4.22
C ARG A 74 4.77 3.30 -2.89
N LEU A 75 4.31 2.59 -1.87
CA LEU A 75 3.80 3.15 -0.62
C LEU A 75 4.72 2.93 0.58
N LEU A 76 5.57 1.90 0.58
CA LEU A 76 6.39 1.53 1.74
C LEU A 76 7.21 2.72 2.24
N ARG A 77 8.00 3.33 1.34
CA ARG A 77 8.83 4.48 1.63
C ARG A 77 8.03 5.64 2.21
N SER A 78 6.92 5.98 1.56
CA SER A 78 6.05 7.09 1.98
C SER A 78 5.51 6.86 3.39
N TYR A 79 5.05 5.65 3.70
CA TYR A 79 4.53 5.35 5.03
C TYR A 79 5.62 5.37 6.09
N LEU A 80 6.80 4.82 5.82
CA LEU A 80 7.93 4.88 6.76
C LEU A 80 8.32 6.33 7.08
N VAL A 81 8.35 7.21 6.06
CA VAL A 81 8.65 8.64 6.23
C VAL A 81 7.53 9.35 6.99
N HIS A 82 6.26 9.15 6.63
CA HIS A 82 5.12 9.80 7.29
C HIS A 82 4.95 9.37 8.75
N LEU A 83 5.38 8.15 9.09
CA LEU A 83 5.39 7.63 10.46
C LEU A 83 6.66 8.03 11.23
N GLY A 84 7.64 8.65 10.58
CA GLY A 84 8.89 9.09 11.21
C GLY A 84 9.80 7.94 11.65
N ILE A 85 9.71 6.78 10.99
CA ILE A 85 10.46 5.56 11.35
C ILE A 85 11.36 5.04 10.23
N TYR A 86 11.53 5.80 9.16
CA TYR A 86 12.37 5.41 8.03
C TYR A 86 13.79 5.06 8.46
N ASP A 87 14.48 5.97 9.17
CA ASP A 87 15.87 5.76 9.58
C ASP A 87 16.00 4.60 10.58
N LEU A 88 15.07 4.51 11.54
CA LEU A 88 15.02 3.40 12.51
C LEU A 88 14.89 2.04 11.84
N CYS A 89 14.03 1.92 10.83
CA CYS A 89 13.88 0.69 10.06
C CYS A 89 15.09 0.42 9.17
N ALA A 90 15.66 1.46 8.53
CA ALA A 90 16.85 1.32 7.70
C ALA A 90 18.05 0.78 8.50
N GLU A 91 18.37 1.42 9.63
CA GLU A 91 19.46 0.99 10.51
C GLU A 91 19.20 -0.39 11.12
N GLY A 92 17.95 -0.67 11.50
CA GLY A 92 17.57 -1.96 12.07
C GLY A 92 17.69 -3.11 11.06
N LEU A 93 17.28 -2.89 9.82
CA LEU A 93 17.43 -3.87 8.74
C LEU A 93 18.90 -4.05 8.35
N GLU A 94 19.69 -2.98 8.36
CA GLU A 94 21.12 -3.03 8.06
C GLU A 94 21.88 -3.92 9.07
N ASP A 95 21.57 -3.81 10.37
CA ASP A 95 22.11 -4.72 11.41
C ASP A 95 21.77 -6.20 11.15
N LEU A 96 20.70 -6.48 10.42
CA LEU A 96 20.27 -7.83 10.01
C LEU A 96 20.81 -8.25 8.64
N GLY A 97 21.63 -7.40 8.00
CA GLY A 97 22.18 -7.64 6.67
C GLY A 97 21.14 -7.47 5.55
N ILE A 98 20.10 -6.65 5.76
CA ILE A 98 19.02 -6.42 4.80
C ILE A 98 19.06 -4.94 4.37
N SER A 99 19.07 -4.69 3.06
CA SER A 99 18.96 -3.34 2.52
C SER A 99 17.50 -2.91 2.43
N LEU A 100 17.10 -1.85 3.14
CA LEU A 100 15.74 -1.28 3.01
C LEU A 100 15.46 -0.86 1.56
N LYS A 101 16.46 -0.29 0.88
CA LYS A 101 16.31 0.13 -0.52
C LYS A 101 15.99 -1.05 -1.44
N GLU A 102 16.63 -2.20 -1.21
CA GLU A 102 16.32 -3.42 -1.96
C GLU A 102 14.89 -3.89 -1.69
N LEU A 103 14.39 -3.76 -0.47
CA LEU A 103 12.97 -4.06 -0.18
C LEU A 103 12.01 -3.07 -0.85
N GLU A 104 12.36 -1.79 -0.95
CA GLU A 104 11.57 -0.78 -1.68
C GLU A 104 11.50 -1.05 -3.19
N GLU A 105 12.49 -1.73 -3.75
CA GLU A 105 12.50 -2.14 -5.16
C GLU A 105 11.66 -3.40 -5.44
N GLU A 106 11.40 -4.24 -4.43
CA GLU A 106 10.48 -5.37 -4.56
C GLU A 106 9.02 -4.93 -4.64
N GLU A 107 8.69 -3.73 -4.14
CA GLU A 107 7.33 -3.21 -4.19
C GLU A 107 6.90 -2.92 -5.63
N ARG A 108 5.82 -3.59 -6.06
CA ARG A 108 5.20 -3.33 -7.36
C ARG A 108 4.32 -2.09 -7.31
N ASP A 109 4.47 -1.23 -8.30
CA ASP A 109 3.55 -0.11 -8.52
C ASP A 109 2.13 -0.63 -8.83
N PRO A 110 1.09 -0.15 -8.13
CA PRO A 110 -0.26 -0.63 -8.37
C PRO A 110 -0.80 -0.06 -9.69
N GLY A 111 -1.23 -0.95 -10.59
CA GLY A 111 -1.89 -0.63 -11.86
C GLY A 111 -3.30 -0.06 -11.67
N LEU A 112 -3.44 1.06 -10.96
CA LEU A 112 -4.71 1.70 -10.62
C LEU A 112 -4.92 3.04 -11.33
N GLY A 113 -3.96 3.49 -12.12
CA GLY A 113 -4.03 4.71 -12.93
C GLY A 113 -2.88 4.75 -13.94
N SER A 114 -2.92 5.70 -14.86
CA SER A 114 -1.96 5.75 -15.97
C SER A 114 -1.26 7.10 -16.11
N GLY A 115 -1.98 8.20 -15.91
CA GLY A 115 -1.50 9.54 -16.23
C GLY A 115 -1.78 10.60 -15.17
N GLY A 116 -1.77 11.86 -15.59
CA GLY A 116 -1.90 13.02 -14.70
C GLY A 116 -3.21 13.07 -13.90
N LEU A 117 -4.30 12.53 -14.45
CA LEU A 117 -5.58 12.42 -13.72
C LEU A 117 -5.43 11.52 -12.49
N GLY A 118 -4.86 10.32 -12.67
CA GLY A 118 -4.62 9.38 -11.58
C GLY A 118 -3.61 9.91 -10.57
N ARG A 119 -2.58 10.64 -11.03
CA ARG A 119 -1.58 11.24 -10.13
C ARG A 119 -2.17 12.37 -9.29
N LEU A 120 -2.95 13.25 -9.91
CA LEU A 120 -3.66 14.33 -9.21
C LEU A 120 -4.59 13.77 -8.13
N ALA A 121 -5.31 12.68 -8.44
CA ALA A 121 -6.19 12.01 -7.48
C ALA A 121 -5.41 11.45 -6.27
N ALA A 122 -4.24 10.86 -6.50
CA ALA A 122 -3.36 10.35 -5.44
C ALA A 122 -2.77 11.50 -4.59
N ASP A 123 -2.26 12.56 -5.22
CA ASP A 123 -1.70 13.72 -4.50
C ASP A 123 -2.78 14.46 -3.69
N PHE A 124 -4.04 14.48 -4.16
CA PHE A 124 -5.17 14.97 -3.38
C PHE A 124 -5.47 14.13 -2.14
N LEU A 125 -5.34 12.80 -2.22
CA LEU A 125 -5.52 11.93 -1.06
C LEU A 125 -4.47 12.21 0.02
N ASP A 126 -3.21 12.32 -0.39
CA ASP A 126 -2.11 12.65 0.51
C ASP A 126 -2.30 14.03 1.16
N SER A 127 -2.65 15.04 0.35
CA SER A 127 -2.93 16.40 0.83
C SER A 127 -4.11 16.45 1.80
N MET A 128 -5.19 15.69 1.54
CA MET A 128 -6.32 15.58 2.46
C MET A 128 -5.89 14.99 3.80
N ALA A 129 -5.05 13.95 3.80
CA ALA A 129 -4.53 13.36 5.02
C ALA A 129 -3.63 14.34 5.79
N ALA A 130 -2.68 15.00 5.11
CA ALA A 130 -1.76 15.97 5.71
C ALA A 130 -2.49 17.17 6.33
N LEU A 131 -3.52 17.69 5.65
CA LEU A 131 -4.35 18.80 6.13
C LEU A 131 -5.45 18.36 7.11
N LYS A 132 -5.50 17.06 7.48
CA LYS A 132 -6.49 16.47 8.38
C LYS A 132 -7.93 16.69 7.91
N LEU A 133 -8.14 16.76 6.61
CA LEU A 133 -9.45 16.90 6.01
C LEU A 133 -10.18 15.55 6.04
N PRO A 134 -11.41 15.49 6.55
CA PRO A 134 -12.20 14.27 6.56
C PRO A 134 -12.61 13.89 5.14
N GLY A 135 -11.92 12.90 4.57
CA GLY A 135 -12.14 12.49 3.18
C GLY A 135 -11.97 11.01 2.94
N HIS A 136 -12.60 10.53 1.87
CA HIS A 136 -12.38 9.21 1.31
C HIS A 136 -12.29 9.30 -0.21
N ALA A 137 -11.52 8.40 -0.81
CA ALA A 137 -11.56 8.17 -2.26
C ALA A 137 -12.33 6.90 -2.59
N TYR A 138 -12.98 6.92 -3.75
CA TYR A 138 -13.61 5.75 -4.37
C TYR A 138 -13.08 5.60 -5.79
N GLY A 139 -12.76 4.36 -6.14
CA GLY A 139 -12.30 3.97 -7.46
C GLY A 139 -12.52 2.49 -7.72
N ILE A 140 -11.94 2.01 -8.82
CA ILE A 140 -12.03 0.61 -9.24
C ILE A 140 -10.67 -0.06 -9.02
N ARG A 141 -10.71 -1.27 -8.46
CA ARG A 141 -9.52 -2.11 -8.29
C ARG A 141 -9.27 -2.93 -9.56
N TYR A 142 -8.55 -2.36 -10.51
CA TYR A 142 -8.21 -3.04 -11.76
C TYR A 142 -7.26 -4.21 -11.53
N ARG A 143 -7.50 -5.32 -12.23
CA ARG A 143 -6.63 -6.50 -12.13
C ARG A 143 -5.33 -6.33 -12.92
N ASN A 144 -5.44 -5.77 -14.12
CA ASN A 144 -4.36 -5.78 -15.12
C ASN A 144 -3.86 -4.39 -15.52
N GLY A 145 -4.15 -3.36 -14.70
CA GLY A 145 -3.79 -1.97 -14.99
C GLY A 145 -4.20 -1.52 -16.39
N LEU A 146 -3.37 -0.66 -16.99
CA LEU A 146 -3.47 -0.28 -18.39
C LEU A 146 -2.71 -1.30 -19.28
N PHE A 147 -1.38 -1.33 -19.17
CA PHE A 147 -0.47 -2.35 -19.71
C PHE A 147 0.96 -2.12 -19.18
N GLU A 148 1.79 -3.16 -19.18
CA GLU A 148 3.25 -3.06 -19.07
C GLU A 148 3.82 -2.87 -20.48
N GLN A 149 4.63 -1.81 -20.67
CA GLN A 149 5.26 -1.50 -21.95
C GLN A 149 6.56 -2.30 -22.11
N LYS A 150 6.69 -3.03 -23.23
CA LYS A 150 7.95 -3.65 -23.66
C LYS A 150 8.37 -3.10 -25.01
N ILE A 151 9.68 -3.00 -25.23
CA ILE A 151 10.25 -2.64 -26.54
C ILE A 151 10.85 -3.91 -27.15
N VAL A 152 10.27 -4.36 -28.26
CA VAL A 152 10.73 -5.54 -29.02
C VAL A 152 11.01 -5.10 -30.44
N ASP A 153 12.24 -5.31 -30.91
CA ASP A 153 12.70 -4.92 -32.25
C ASP A 153 12.43 -3.44 -32.60
N GLY A 154 12.49 -2.56 -31.59
CA GLY A 154 12.26 -1.12 -31.74
C GLY A 154 10.79 -0.68 -31.70
N TYR A 155 9.85 -1.61 -31.49
CA TYR A 155 8.42 -1.32 -31.43
C TYR A 155 7.85 -1.57 -30.02
N GLN A 156 6.80 -0.81 -29.68
CA GLN A 156 6.03 -1.04 -28.46
C GLN A 156 5.23 -2.33 -28.58
N VAL A 157 5.31 -3.15 -27.54
CA VAL A 157 4.47 -4.32 -27.29
C VAL A 157 3.81 -4.14 -25.93
N GLU A 158 2.49 -4.32 -25.89
CA GLU A 158 1.67 -4.19 -24.68
C GLU A 158 1.45 -5.58 -24.09
N VAL A 159 1.78 -5.75 -22.81
CA VAL A 159 1.44 -6.96 -22.06
C VAL A 159 0.63 -6.61 -20.82
N PRO A 160 -0.22 -7.52 -20.30
CA PRO A 160 -0.98 -7.25 -19.09
C PRO A 160 -0.05 -6.93 -17.91
N ASP A 161 -0.41 -5.96 -17.08
CA ASP A 161 0.29 -5.66 -15.84
C ASP A 161 -0.15 -6.66 -14.75
N TYR A 162 0.80 -7.43 -14.24
CA TYR A 162 0.55 -8.47 -13.22
C TYR A 162 0.88 -8.00 -11.79
N TRP A 163 0.67 -6.72 -11.44
CA TRP A 163 0.96 -6.18 -10.11
C TRP A 163 0.33 -6.94 -8.92
N LEU A 164 -0.74 -7.69 -9.15
CA LEU A 164 -1.43 -8.50 -8.13
C LEU A 164 -0.99 -9.96 -8.01
N GLN A 165 -0.02 -10.40 -8.81
CA GLN A 165 0.35 -11.82 -8.91
C GLN A 165 0.73 -12.42 -7.55
N GLU A 166 1.48 -11.66 -6.74
CA GLU A 166 1.94 -12.07 -5.40
C GLU A 166 1.06 -11.50 -4.27
N GLY A 167 -0.13 -10.97 -4.62
CA GLY A 167 -0.98 -10.23 -3.70
C GLY A 167 -0.65 -8.74 -3.65
N TYR A 168 -1.29 -8.02 -2.72
CA TYR A 168 -1.06 -6.60 -2.48
C TYR A 168 -1.18 -6.30 -0.99
N ASP A 169 -0.05 -5.99 -0.35
CA ASP A 169 0.02 -5.89 1.10
C ASP A 169 -0.81 -4.73 1.66
N TRP A 170 -1.06 -3.67 0.89
CA TRP A 170 -1.67 -2.42 1.37
C TRP A 170 -3.20 -2.40 1.42
N GLU A 171 -3.89 -3.47 1.01
CA GLU A 171 -5.36 -3.48 0.96
C GLU A 171 -6.01 -4.41 1.99
N VAL A 172 -7.26 -4.09 2.37
CA VAL A 172 -8.08 -4.95 3.24
C VAL A 172 -9.44 -5.17 2.60
N ARG A 173 -9.76 -6.43 2.29
CA ARG A 173 -11.05 -6.82 1.73
C ARG A 173 -12.17 -6.66 2.77
N ARG A 174 -13.29 -6.06 2.37
CA ARG A 174 -14.50 -5.84 3.20
C ARG A 174 -15.72 -6.50 2.56
N PHE A 175 -15.88 -7.80 2.78
CA PHE A 175 -17.03 -8.56 2.28
C PHE A 175 -18.36 -8.05 2.85
N ASP A 176 -18.34 -7.54 4.08
CA ASP A 176 -19.47 -6.95 4.80
C ASP A 176 -20.03 -5.68 4.14
N ARG A 177 -19.34 -5.14 3.12
CA ARG A 177 -19.72 -3.89 2.43
C ARG A 177 -20.05 -4.09 0.95
N SER A 178 -20.40 -5.30 0.54
CA SER A 178 -20.86 -5.55 -0.83
C SER A 178 -22.14 -4.76 -1.13
N VAL A 179 -22.23 -4.24 -2.34
CA VAL A 179 -23.43 -3.56 -2.88
C VAL A 179 -23.83 -4.22 -4.19
N GLU A 180 -25.14 -4.27 -4.44
CA GLU A 180 -25.68 -4.75 -5.71
C GLU A 180 -25.69 -3.60 -6.74
N VAL A 181 -25.29 -3.90 -7.98
CA VAL A 181 -25.27 -2.94 -9.09
C VAL A 181 -26.02 -3.57 -10.26
N HIS A 182 -27.12 -2.93 -10.67
CA HIS A 182 -27.96 -3.42 -11.76
C HIS A 182 -27.53 -2.83 -13.11
N PHE A 183 -27.72 -3.62 -14.18
CA PHE A 183 -27.51 -3.20 -15.56
C PHE A 183 -28.71 -3.64 -16.42
N GLY A 184 -29.14 -2.81 -17.37
CA GLY A 184 -30.30 -3.08 -18.22
C GLY A 184 -31.64 -2.94 -17.49
N GLY A 185 -32.64 -3.73 -17.88
CA GLY A 185 -33.99 -3.71 -17.28
C GLY A 185 -34.97 -2.73 -17.93
N ARG A 186 -36.18 -2.66 -17.37
CA ARG A 186 -37.27 -1.74 -17.76
C ARG A 186 -37.97 -1.22 -16.51
N VAL A 187 -38.55 -0.02 -16.60
CA VAL A 187 -39.29 0.66 -15.52
C VAL A 187 -40.74 0.20 -15.48
#